data_AF-A0A7I7P392-F1
#
_entry.id   AF-A0A7I7P392-F1
#
_cell.length_a   1.000
_cell.length_b   1.000
_cell.length_c   1.000
_cell.angle_alpha   90.00
_cell.angle_beta   90.00
_cell.angle_gamma   90.00
#
_symmetry.space_group_name_H-M   'P 1'
#
loop_
_entity.id
_entity.type
_entity.pdbx_description
1 polymer ?
#
loop_
_entity_poly.entity_id
_entity_poly.type
_entity_poly.pdbx_seq_one_letter_code
_entity_poly.pdbx_strand_id
1 'polypeptide(L)'
;MNSSTIWIIVAAAAILVILALLVALSRMRRRRRQRQAEEIREQARLETAKVERREALAHETAAKARAAQAEAEAKAAEAARLQERAANHQTEAAASREQVQEQWKRAENLDPGTAKQAGEDDRDDRNTARSSEGHDPATDVEGVRHETYRGTP
;
A
#
# COMPACT_ATOMS: atom_id res chain seq x y z
N MET A 1 56.61 69.96 39.64
CA MET A 1 56.14 68.57 39.53
C MET A 1 57.14 67.76 38.73
N ASN A 2 57.55 66.63 39.28
CA ASN A 2 58.62 65.75 38.84
C ASN A 2 58.15 64.86 37.69
N SER A 3 58.95 64.80 36.61
CA SER A 3 58.63 64.11 35.35
C SER A 3 58.25 62.63 35.53
N SER A 4 58.70 61.97 36.60
CA SER A 4 58.31 60.61 36.95
C SER A 4 56.82 60.47 37.27
N THR A 5 56.23 61.45 37.96
CA THR A 5 54.80 61.44 38.29
C THR A 5 53.93 61.60 37.04
N ILE A 6 54.40 62.41 36.08
CA ILE A 6 53.71 62.62 34.80
C ILE A 6 53.67 61.32 33.99
N TRP A 7 54.80 60.60 33.89
CA TRP A 7 54.85 59.32 33.19
C TRP A 7 53.99 58.23 33.83
N ILE A 8 53.89 58.18 35.16
CA ILE A 8 53.02 57.23 35.87
C ILE A 8 51.54 57.51 35.54
N ILE A 9 51.13 58.78 35.51
CA ILE A 9 49.75 59.16 35.17
C ILE A 9 49.45 58.80 33.71
N VAL A 10 50.40 59.04 32.79
CA VAL A 10 50.25 58.69 31.37
C VAL A 10 50.15 57.17 31.19
N ALA A 11 50.97 56.38 31.88
CA ALA A 11 50.90 54.92 31.85
C ALA A 11 49.56 54.40 32.40
N ALA A 12 49.09 54.96 33.53
CA ALA A 12 47.78 54.62 34.09
C ALA A 12 46.63 54.96 33.14
N ALA A 13 46.68 56.14 32.48
CA ALA A 13 45.70 56.53 31.48
C ALA A 13 45.70 55.61 30.26
N ALA A 14 46.88 55.20 29.78
CA ALA A 14 47.00 54.26 28.67
C ALA A 14 46.38 52.90 29.02
N ILE A 15 46.61 52.39 30.23
CA ILE A 15 46.01 51.13 30.70
C ILE A 15 44.48 51.24 30.74
N LEU A 16 43.93 52.35 31.25
CA LEU A 16 42.48 52.58 31.28
C LEU A 16 41.86 52.63 29.88
N VAL A 17 42.53 53.27 28.92
CA VAL A 17 42.09 53.32 27.52
C VAL A 17 42.10 51.92 26.89
N ILE A 18 43.15 51.13 27.13
CA ILE A 18 43.23 49.75 26.64
C ILE A 18 42.11 48.90 27.24
N LEU A 19 41.83 49.03 28.54
CA LEU A 19 40.76 48.29 29.21
C LEU A 19 39.39 48.65 28.62
N ALA A 20 39.13 49.93 28.37
CA ALA A 20 37.89 50.41 27.76
C ALA A 20 37.70 49.86 26.33
N LEU A 21 38.77 49.81 25.53
CA LEU A 21 38.76 49.23 24.18
C LEU A 21 38.42 47.74 24.19
N LEU A 22 39.02 46.96 25.09
CA LEU A 22 38.76 45.52 25.22
C LEU A 22 37.29 45.23 25.59
N VAL A 23 36.71 46.03 26.50
CA VAL A 23 35.30 45.89 26.89
C VAL A 23 34.37 46.27 25.73
N ALA A 24 34.65 47.35 25.00
CA ALA A 24 33.83 47.77 23.85
C ALA A 24 33.79 46.72 22.74
N LEU A 25 34.96 46.14 22.40
CA LEU A 25 35.08 45.09 21.38
C LEU A 25 34.33 43.82 21.76
N SER A 26 34.40 43.40 23.03
CA SER A 26 33.69 42.22 23.53
C SER A 26 32.17 42.42 23.53
N ARG A 27 31.69 43.62 23.86
CA ARG A 27 30.27 43.97 23.86
C ARG A 27 29.68 43.95 22.45
N MET A 28 30.43 44.41 21.46
CA MET A 28 30.01 44.38 20.05
C MET A 28 29.88 42.95 19.51
N ARG A 29 30.82 42.06 19.87
CA ARG A 29 30.77 40.63 19.51
C ARG A 29 29.59 39.90 20.17
N ARG A 30 29.28 40.21 21.44
CA ARG A 30 28.12 39.61 22.15
C ARG A 30 26.78 39.98 21.51
N ARG A 31 26.60 41.21 21.04
CA ARG A 31 25.36 41.63 20.35
C ARG A 31 25.14 40.91 19.01
N ARG A 32 26.21 40.57 18.28
CA ARG A 32 26.11 39.79 17.03
C ARG A 32 25.74 38.33 17.30
N ARG A 33 26.27 37.72 18.38
CA ARG A 33 25.92 36.33 18.78
C ARG A 33 24.47 36.17 19.22
N GLN A 34 23.88 37.20 19.82
CA GLN A 34 22.47 37.17 20.22
C GLN A 34 21.52 37.14 19.01
N ARG A 35 21.83 37.89 17.94
CA ARG A 35 21.03 37.89 16.70
C ARG A 35 21.10 36.57 15.95
N GLN A 36 22.27 35.93 15.91
CA GLN A 36 22.44 34.61 15.28
C GLN A 36 21.64 33.52 16.00
N ALA A 37 21.45 33.62 17.32
CA ALA A 37 20.65 32.66 18.08
C ALA A 37 19.13 32.80 17.79
N GLU A 38 18.65 34.01 17.46
CA GLU A 38 17.27 34.24 17.06
C GLU A 38 17.02 33.73 15.63
N GLU A 39 17.95 33.98 14.69
CA GLU A 39 17.86 33.48 13.31
C GLU A 39 17.86 31.94 13.25
N ILE A 40 18.68 31.27 14.08
CA ILE A 40 18.69 29.80 14.15
C ILE A 40 17.38 29.26 14.74
N ARG A 41 16.74 29.98 15.69
CA ARG A 41 15.45 29.59 16.25
C ARG A 41 14.31 29.74 15.24
N GLU A 42 14.34 30.78 14.41
CA GLU A 42 13.35 30.94 13.34
C GLU A 42 13.53 29.91 12.22
N GLN A 43 14.76 29.65 11.81
CA GLN A 43 15.05 28.59 10.83
C GLN A 43 14.64 27.21 11.34
N ALA A 44 14.94 26.89 12.60
CA ALA A 44 14.53 25.64 13.22
C ALA A 44 12.99 25.49 13.23
N ARG A 45 12.23 26.55 13.53
CA ARG A 45 10.75 26.52 13.50
C ARG A 45 10.18 26.26 12.10
N LEU A 46 10.81 26.80 11.06
CA LEU A 46 10.37 26.58 9.68
C LEU A 46 10.70 25.16 9.22
N GLU A 47 11.82 24.60 9.66
CA GLU A 47 12.19 23.22 9.35
C GLU A 47 11.32 22.21 10.12
N THR A 48 11.02 22.46 11.40
CA THR A 48 10.12 21.58 12.18
C THR A 48 8.74 21.52 11.55
N ALA A 49 8.17 22.64 11.10
CA ALA A 49 6.86 22.64 10.44
C ALA A 49 6.85 21.80 9.14
N LYS A 50 7.97 21.76 8.40
CA LYS A 50 8.10 20.90 7.20
C LYS A 50 8.24 19.42 7.57
N VAL A 51 8.97 19.11 8.63
CA VAL A 51 9.13 17.74 9.13
C VAL A 51 7.81 17.22 9.68
N GLU A 52 7.12 17.98 10.53
CA GLU A 52 5.80 17.63 11.07
C GLU A 52 4.78 17.34 9.96
N ARG A 53 4.78 18.14 8.88
CA ARG A 53 3.89 17.90 7.73
C ARG A 53 4.22 16.59 7.01
N ARG A 54 5.51 16.25 6.88
CA ARG A 54 5.94 14.98 6.26
C ARG A 54 5.63 13.80 7.17
N GLU A 55 5.82 13.94 8.47
CA GLU A 55 5.45 12.93 9.47
C GLU A 55 3.95 12.69 9.47
N ALA A 56 3.13 13.74 9.41
CA ALA A 56 1.67 13.62 9.32
C ALA A 56 1.25 12.84 8.07
N LEU A 57 1.82 13.15 6.90
CA LEU A 57 1.56 12.41 5.66
C LEU A 57 2.02 10.94 5.75
N ALA A 58 3.16 10.70 6.39
CA ALA A 58 3.66 9.34 6.60
C ALA A 58 2.74 8.53 7.53
N HIS A 59 2.26 9.14 8.63
CA HIS A 59 1.30 8.53 9.54
C HIS A 59 -0.04 8.26 8.86
N GLU A 60 -0.55 9.20 8.06
CA GLU A 60 -1.77 9.01 7.27
C GLU A 60 -1.62 7.86 6.27
N THR A 61 -0.49 7.83 5.54
CA THR A 61 -0.20 6.78 4.57
C THR A 61 -0.07 5.41 5.25
N ALA A 62 0.62 5.35 6.39
CA ALA A 62 0.75 4.12 7.18
C ALA A 62 -0.60 3.64 7.72
N ALA A 63 -1.45 4.55 8.20
CA ALA A 63 -2.80 4.21 8.64
C ALA A 63 -3.66 3.68 7.49
N LYS A 64 -3.62 4.34 6.33
CA LYS A 64 -4.32 3.93 5.12
C LYS A 64 -3.85 2.56 4.61
N ALA A 65 -2.54 2.30 4.65
CA ALA A 65 -1.98 1.01 4.29
C ALA A 65 -2.48 -0.11 5.21
N ARG A 66 -2.52 0.12 6.54
CA ARG A 66 -3.06 -0.84 7.50
C ARG A 66 -4.55 -1.09 7.29
N ALA A 67 -5.33 -0.06 6.98
CA ALA A 67 -6.75 -0.21 6.67
C ALA A 67 -6.97 -1.05 5.42
N ALA A 68 -6.26 -0.75 4.33
CA ALA A 68 -6.33 -1.51 3.08
C ALA A 68 -5.91 -2.98 3.27
N GLN A 69 -4.88 -3.22 4.09
CA GLN A 69 -4.46 -4.58 4.43
C GLN A 69 -5.55 -5.34 5.20
N ALA A 70 -6.18 -4.71 6.21
CA ALA A 70 -7.25 -5.34 6.97
C ALA A 70 -8.46 -5.68 6.09
N GLU A 71 -8.80 -4.82 5.13
CA GLU A 71 -9.86 -5.10 4.15
C GLU A 71 -9.50 -6.26 3.22
N ALA A 72 -8.25 -6.35 2.78
CA ALA A 72 -7.77 -7.45 1.95
C ALA A 72 -7.80 -8.78 2.72
N GLU A 73 -7.36 -8.79 3.98
CA GLU A 73 -7.41 -9.96 4.85
C GLU A 73 -8.86 -10.41 5.10
N ALA A 74 -9.79 -9.48 5.32
CA ALA A 74 -11.20 -9.79 5.47
C ALA A 74 -11.79 -10.45 4.21
N LYS A 75 -11.48 -9.91 3.02
CA LYS A 75 -11.91 -10.49 1.74
C LYS A 75 -11.28 -11.87 1.50
N ALA A 76 -10.02 -12.05 1.85
CA ALA A 76 -9.35 -13.35 1.74
C ALA A 76 -10.00 -14.39 2.66
N ALA A 77 -10.38 -14.02 3.88
CA ALA A 77 -11.09 -14.88 4.80
C ALA A 77 -12.50 -15.26 4.28
N GLU A 78 -13.21 -14.31 3.66
CA GLU A 78 -14.50 -14.59 3.04
C GLU A 78 -14.37 -15.55 1.85
N ALA A 79 -13.37 -15.32 0.98
CA ALA A 79 -13.07 -16.20 -0.13
C ALA A 79 -12.74 -17.63 0.35
N ALA A 80 -11.94 -17.75 1.41
CA ALA A 80 -11.62 -19.05 2.03
C ALA A 80 -12.90 -19.76 2.51
N ARG A 81 -13.84 -19.04 3.12
CA ARG A 81 -15.15 -19.61 3.55
C ARG A 81 -16.01 -20.05 2.38
N LEU A 82 -15.99 -19.31 1.26
CA LEU A 82 -16.70 -19.75 0.05
C LEU A 82 -16.07 -21.02 -0.53
N GLN A 83 -14.74 -21.07 -0.57
CA GLN A 83 -14.00 -22.23 -1.07
C GLN A 83 -14.25 -23.47 -0.22
N GLU A 84 -14.26 -23.33 1.11
CA GLU A 84 -14.59 -24.44 2.02
C GLU A 84 -16.01 -24.96 1.78
N ARG A 85 -17.00 -24.05 1.62
CA ARG A 85 -18.37 -24.45 1.27
C ARG A 85 -18.44 -25.17 -0.08
N ALA A 86 -17.71 -24.68 -1.08
CA ALA A 86 -17.65 -25.33 -2.38
C ALA A 86 -17.01 -26.73 -2.29
N ALA A 87 -15.93 -26.88 -1.51
CA ALA A 87 -15.28 -28.16 -1.27
C ALA A 87 -16.24 -29.15 -0.59
N ASN A 88 -16.98 -28.70 0.44
CA ASN A 88 -17.97 -29.52 1.13
C ASN A 88 -19.06 -30.02 0.16
N HIS A 89 -19.61 -29.14 -0.67
CA HIS A 89 -20.60 -29.54 -1.68
C HIS A 89 -20.04 -30.52 -2.72
N GLN A 90 -18.77 -30.37 -3.11
CA GLN A 90 -18.13 -31.33 -4.00
C GLN A 90 -17.97 -32.70 -3.35
N THR A 91 -17.58 -32.75 -2.07
CA THR A 91 -17.48 -33.99 -1.29
C THR A 91 -18.84 -34.65 -1.13
N GLU A 92 -19.89 -33.90 -0.79
CA GLU A 92 -21.27 -34.41 -0.71
C GLU A 92 -21.76 -34.98 -2.05
N ALA A 93 -21.48 -34.27 -3.15
CA ALA A 93 -21.83 -34.72 -4.49
C ALA A 93 -21.05 -35.99 -4.91
N ALA A 94 -19.77 -36.10 -4.53
CA ALA A 94 -18.98 -37.31 -4.76
C ALA A 94 -19.54 -38.50 -3.95
N ALA A 95 -19.83 -38.31 -2.67
CA ALA A 95 -20.43 -39.34 -1.83
C ALA A 95 -21.80 -39.79 -2.34
N SER A 96 -22.62 -38.87 -2.83
CA SER A 96 -23.92 -39.19 -3.44
C SER A 96 -23.77 -40.03 -4.71
N ARG A 97 -22.77 -39.73 -5.55
CA ARG A 97 -22.47 -40.53 -6.75
C ARG A 97 -22.03 -41.95 -6.38
N GLU A 98 -21.19 -42.11 -5.37
CA GLU A 98 -20.76 -43.42 -4.88
C GLU A 98 -21.97 -44.23 -4.38
N GLN A 99 -22.84 -43.64 -3.57
CA GLN A 99 -24.06 -44.31 -3.09
C GLN A 99 -24.97 -44.75 -4.23
N VAL A 100 -25.15 -43.91 -5.26
CA VAL A 100 -25.93 -44.27 -6.44
C VAL A 100 -25.28 -45.45 -7.17
N GLN A 101 -23.97 -45.41 -7.41
CA GLN A 101 -23.25 -46.51 -8.07
C GLN A 101 -23.35 -47.83 -7.28
N GLU A 102 -23.30 -47.79 -5.96
CA GLU A 102 -23.50 -48.97 -5.11
C GLU A 102 -24.92 -49.54 -5.25
N GLN A 103 -25.94 -48.68 -5.32
CA GLN A 103 -27.33 -49.12 -5.53
C GLN A 103 -27.50 -49.76 -6.91
N TRP A 104 -26.93 -49.19 -7.96
CA TRP A 104 -26.93 -49.79 -9.30
C TRP A 104 -26.28 -51.17 -9.30
N LYS A 105 -25.08 -51.31 -8.70
CA LYS A 105 -24.40 -52.62 -8.55
C LYS A 105 -25.25 -53.62 -7.77
N ARG A 106 -25.94 -53.18 -6.71
CA ARG A 106 -26.83 -54.05 -5.93
C ARG A 106 -28.04 -54.50 -6.74
N ALA A 107 -28.64 -53.62 -7.53
CA ALA A 107 -29.75 -53.95 -8.42
C ALA A 107 -29.33 -54.95 -9.50
N GLU A 108 -28.18 -54.74 -10.14
CA GLU A 108 -27.63 -55.65 -11.16
C GLU A 108 -27.30 -57.04 -10.59
N ASN A 109 -26.77 -57.11 -9.37
CA ASN A 109 -26.57 -58.38 -8.68
C ASN A 109 -27.88 -59.11 -8.34
N LEU A 110 -28.99 -58.39 -8.13
CA LEU A 110 -30.30 -58.98 -7.83
C LEU A 110 -31.02 -59.49 -9.09
N ASP A 111 -30.85 -58.83 -10.24
CA ASP A 111 -31.42 -59.23 -11.53
C ASP A 111 -30.34 -59.53 -12.58
N PRO A 112 -29.68 -60.70 -12.51
CA PRO A 112 -28.71 -61.13 -13.51
C PRO A 112 -29.36 -61.54 -14.86
N GLY A 113 -30.68 -61.39 -15.03
CA GLY A 113 -31.44 -61.95 -16.14
C GLY A 113 -31.46 -61.13 -17.43
N THR A 114 -31.16 -59.83 -17.39
CA THR A 114 -31.44 -58.90 -18.51
C THR A 114 -30.21 -58.37 -19.26
N ALA A 115 -29.00 -58.56 -18.72
CA ALA A 115 -27.76 -58.04 -19.34
C ALA A 115 -27.39 -58.70 -20.68
N LYS A 116 -27.95 -59.87 -21.02
CA LYS A 116 -27.64 -60.57 -22.29
C LYS A 116 -28.45 -60.08 -23.50
N GLN A 117 -29.51 -59.29 -23.33
CA GLN A 117 -30.38 -58.87 -24.45
C GLN A 117 -30.17 -57.41 -24.90
N ALA A 118 -29.49 -56.57 -24.11
CA ALA A 118 -29.30 -55.15 -24.45
C ALA A 118 -28.04 -54.85 -25.29
N GLY A 119 -27.25 -55.86 -25.66
CA GLY A 119 -25.96 -55.69 -26.34
C GLY A 119 -26.01 -55.58 -27.87
N GLU A 120 -27.17 -55.77 -28.49
CA GLU A 120 -27.23 -56.01 -29.96
C GLU A 120 -27.98 -54.93 -30.78
N ASP A 121 -28.56 -53.89 -30.16
CA ASP A 121 -29.52 -53.01 -30.88
C ASP A 121 -29.29 -51.48 -30.80
N ASP A 122 -28.19 -50.99 -30.20
CA ASP A 122 -28.00 -49.52 -30.00
C ASP A 122 -26.68 -48.98 -30.58
N ARG A 123 -26.44 -49.22 -31.87
CA ARG A 123 -25.23 -48.72 -32.58
C ARG A 123 -25.48 -47.80 -33.78
N ASP A 124 -26.70 -47.32 -34.04
CA ASP A 124 -26.96 -46.67 -35.34
C ASP A 124 -27.56 -45.25 -35.36
N ASP A 125 -27.75 -44.54 -34.24
CA ASP A 125 -28.55 -43.28 -34.34
C ASP A 125 -28.12 -42.08 -33.47
N ARG A 126 -26.84 -41.68 -33.48
CA ARG A 126 -26.43 -40.42 -32.81
C ARG A 126 -25.40 -39.56 -33.55
N ASN A 127 -25.38 -39.60 -34.88
CA ASN A 127 -24.46 -38.76 -35.68
C ASN A 127 -25.12 -37.65 -36.52
N THR A 128 -26.38 -37.28 -36.25
CA THR A 128 -27.12 -36.34 -37.13
C THR A 128 -27.58 -35.02 -36.49
N ALA A 129 -27.27 -34.75 -35.21
CA ALA A 129 -27.75 -33.54 -34.51
C ALA A 129 -26.64 -32.60 -33.99
N ARG A 130 -25.49 -32.51 -34.67
CA ARG A 130 -24.47 -31.47 -34.40
C ARG A 130 -24.09 -30.72 -35.68
N SER A 131 -25.10 -30.30 -36.43
CA SER A 131 -24.95 -29.43 -37.60
C SER A 131 -26.15 -28.49 -37.72
N SER A 132 -26.33 -27.59 -36.77
CA SER A 132 -26.98 -26.29 -36.98
C SER A 132 -26.68 -25.37 -35.80
N GLU A 133 -26.56 -24.08 -36.09
CA GLU A 133 -26.36 -22.97 -35.14
C GLU A 133 -24.93 -22.72 -34.66
N GLY A 134 -24.07 -22.42 -35.64
CA GLY A 134 -23.11 -21.33 -35.47
C GLY A 134 -23.87 -20.03 -35.19
N HIS A 135 -23.89 -19.63 -33.93
CA HIS A 135 -24.42 -18.35 -33.47
C HIS A 135 -23.32 -17.29 -33.63
N ASP A 136 -23.51 -16.38 -34.57
CA ASP A 136 -22.82 -15.09 -34.67
C ASP A 136 -23.45 -14.10 -33.67
N PRO A 137 -22.70 -13.60 -32.67
CA PRO A 137 -23.00 -12.32 -32.06
C PRO A 137 -21.99 -11.27 -32.55
N ALA A 138 -22.13 -10.88 -33.80
CA ALA A 138 -21.63 -9.59 -34.25
C ALA A 138 -22.70 -8.52 -33.90
N THR A 139 -22.68 -8.00 -32.68
CA THR A 139 -23.01 -6.60 -32.37
C THR A 139 -22.72 -6.27 -30.89
N ASP A 140 -22.10 -5.09 -30.73
CA ASP A 140 -22.22 -4.18 -29.59
C ASP A 140 -21.31 -4.38 -28.36
N VAL A 141 -20.03 -4.03 -28.54
CA VAL A 141 -19.30 -3.30 -27.49
C VAL A 141 -18.75 -2.01 -28.08
N GLU A 142 -19.53 -0.96 -27.87
CA GLU A 142 -19.18 0.45 -27.94
C GLU A 142 -17.78 0.69 -27.35
N GLY A 143 -16.81 0.87 -28.25
CA GLY A 143 -15.45 1.28 -27.92
C GLY A 143 -15.49 2.69 -27.35
N VAL A 144 -15.42 2.77 -26.02
CA VAL A 144 -15.14 3.99 -25.27
C VAL A 144 -13.91 4.66 -25.89
N ARG A 145 -14.14 5.85 -26.44
CA ARG A 145 -13.14 6.71 -27.05
C ARG A 145 -12.10 7.08 -25.99
N HIS A 146 -10.90 6.53 -26.12
CA HIS A 146 -9.73 7.00 -25.38
C HIS A 146 -9.30 8.35 -25.96
N GLU A 147 -9.70 9.42 -25.29
CA GLU A 147 -9.18 10.77 -25.53
C GLU A 147 -7.77 10.83 -24.92
N THR A 148 -6.77 10.42 -25.70
CA THR A 148 -5.37 10.61 -25.33
C THR A 148 -4.99 12.08 -25.48
N TYR A 149 -4.84 12.72 -24.33
CA TYR A 149 -4.11 13.96 -24.06
C TYR A 149 -2.93 14.19 -25.02
N ARG A 150 -3.11 15.13 -25.96
CA ARG A 150 -2.06 15.64 -26.85
C ARG A 150 -1.36 16.81 -26.15
N GLY A 151 -0.32 16.51 -25.38
CA GLY A 151 0.64 17.51 -24.91
C GLY A 151 1.59 17.88 -26.05
N THR A 152 1.59 19.15 -26.46
CA THR A 152 2.58 19.74 -27.38
C THR A 152 3.85 20.14 -26.62
N PRO A 153 5.05 20.02 -27.19
CA PRO A 153 6.24 20.74 -26.73
C PRO A 153 6.21 22.22 -27.13
#